data_AF-A0A7J8GKS1-F1
#
_entry.id   AF-A0A7J8GKS1-F1
#
_cell.length_a   1.000
_cell.length_b   1.000
_cell.length_c   1.000
_cell.angle_alpha   90.00
_cell.angle_beta   90.00
_cell.angle_gamma   90.00
#
_symmetry.space_group_name_H-M   'P 1'
#
loop_
_entity.id
_entity.type
_entity.pdbx_description
1 polymer ?
#
loop_
_entity_poly.entity_id
_entity_poly.type
_entity_poly.pdbx_seq_one_letter_code
_entity_poly.pdbx_strand_id
1 'polypeptide(L)'
;MAEAAAERDPPERLALWDPRPDTTAPLTDRQTDSVLELKAAAENLPVPAELPIEDLCSLTSQSLPIAQTSIVPESTEDILLNGFISLEMKEAKIETAQQFFSWFAKLQTQMDQDEETKYRQMRDYLSGFQEQCDAILNDVNSALQHLESLQKQYLFVSNKTGTLHEACEQLLKEQSELVDLAENIQQKLSYFNELETINTKLNSPALSVNSEGFIPMLAKLDDCITYISSHPNFKDYPVYLLKFKQCLSKALHLMKTYTVNTLQNLTNQLLRRDPSSVPNADNAFTLFYVKFRTAAPKVRTLIEQIEQRSEKIPEYQQLLNDIHQCYLDQRELLLGPSITCTVTELTSQNNRDHCALIRSGCAFMVHVCQDEHQLYNEFFTKPTSKLDELLEKLCVSLYDVFRPLIIHVIHLETLSELCGILKNEVLEDHVQNNGK
;
A
#
# COMPACT_ATOMS: atom_id res chain seq x y z
N MET A 1 -52.97 -68.03 -21.09
CA MET A 1 -53.38 -69.44 -21.25
C MET A 1 -52.38 -70.08 -22.17
N ALA A 2 -51.61 -71.10 -21.84
CA ALA A 2 -51.36 -71.91 -20.65
C ALA A 2 -50.02 -72.59 -21.02
N GLU A 3 -48.99 -72.62 -20.17
CA GLU A 3 -48.70 -73.78 -19.29
C GLU A 3 -48.84 -75.13 -20.03
N ALA A 4 -47.91 -76.07 -19.98
CA ALA A 4 -46.68 -76.23 -19.22
C ALA A 4 -45.99 -77.50 -19.77
N ALA A 5 -44.68 -77.63 -19.60
CA ALA A 5 -44.10 -78.68 -18.75
C ALA A 5 -42.63 -78.96 -19.09
N ALA A 6 -41.79 -78.56 -18.13
CA ALA A 6 -40.58 -79.24 -17.69
C ALA A 6 -39.37 -79.24 -18.64
N GLU A 7 -38.73 -78.08 -18.72
CA GLU A 7 -37.28 -78.00 -18.56
C GLU A 7 -36.91 -78.69 -17.22
N ARG A 8 -36.17 -79.80 -17.30
CA ARG A 8 -35.39 -80.30 -16.16
C ARG A 8 -33.95 -79.83 -16.33
N ASP A 9 -33.53 -79.14 -15.30
CA ASP A 9 -32.38 -78.28 -15.14
C ASP A 9 -31.00 -78.93 -15.47
N PRO A 10 -30.07 -78.22 -16.13
CA PRO A 10 -28.68 -78.67 -16.34
C PRO A 10 -27.91 -79.07 -15.06
N PRO A 11 -28.17 -78.52 -13.84
CA PRO A 11 -27.55 -79.02 -12.62
C PRO A 11 -27.85 -80.49 -12.26
N GLU A 12 -28.95 -81.11 -12.75
CA GLU A 12 -29.18 -82.55 -12.53
C GLU A 12 -28.21 -83.44 -13.34
N ARG A 13 -27.67 -82.94 -14.45
CA ARG A 13 -26.59 -83.64 -15.19
C ARG A 13 -25.22 -83.46 -14.54
N LEU A 14 -25.00 -82.33 -13.87
CA LEU A 14 -23.79 -82.06 -13.09
C LEU A 14 -23.77 -82.85 -11.77
N ALA A 15 -24.94 -83.24 -11.23
CA ALA A 15 -25.05 -84.12 -10.07
C ALA A 15 -24.63 -85.59 -10.34
N LEU A 16 -24.48 -85.98 -11.61
CA LEU A 16 -23.88 -87.27 -11.99
C LEU A 16 -22.35 -87.25 -11.97
N TRP A 17 -21.73 -86.09 -11.74
CA TRP A 17 -20.27 -85.87 -11.77
C TRP A 17 -19.65 -85.80 -10.37
N ASP A 18 -20.44 -85.90 -9.30
CA ASP A 18 -19.92 -86.06 -7.94
C ASP A 18 -19.61 -87.54 -7.62
N PRO A 19 -18.60 -87.80 -6.77
CA PRO A 19 -17.49 -88.71 -7.03
C PRO A 19 -17.85 -90.19 -6.87
N ARG A 20 -17.73 -90.96 -7.96
CA ARG A 20 -17.55 -92.42 -7.86
C ARG A 20 -16.04 -92.70 -7.90
N PRO A 21 -15.50 -93.58 -7.04
CA PRO A 21 -14.06 -93.79 -6.90
C PRO A 21 -13.42 -94.56 -8.07
N ASP A 22 -14.20 -94.95 -9.08
CA ASP A 22 -13.73 -95.57 -10.33
C ASP A 22 -14.53 -95.00 -11.52
N THR A 23 -14.04 -93.91 -12.13
CA THR A 23 -14.56 -93.41 -13.42
C THR A 23 -13.55 -93.69 -14.52
N THR A 24 -13.48 -94.94 -14.98
CA THR A 24 -12.80 -95.33 -16.23
C THR A 24 -13.69 -95.01 -17.43
N ALA A 25 -14.17 -93.76 -17.55
CA ALA A 25 -14.87 -93.34 -18.76
C ALA A 25 -13.82 -93.00 -19.83
N PRO A 26 -13.68 -93.79 -20.91
CA PRO A 26 -12.73 -93.46 -21.97
C PRO A 26 -13.11 -92.09 -22.56
N LEU A 27 -12.11 -91.24 -22.71
CA LEU A 27 -12.25 -89.93 -23.37
C LEU A 27 -12.86 -90.15 -24.75
N THR A 28 -13.89 -89.36 -25.09
CA THR A 28 -14.42 -89.35 -26.45
C THR A 28 -13.36 -88.83 -27.43
N ASP A 29 -13.41 -89.24 -28.69
CA ASP A 29 -12.40 -88.89 -29.71
C ASP A 29 -12.12 -87.37 -29.77
N ARG A 30 -13.15 -86.54 -29.54
CA ARG A 30 -13.01 -85.08 -29.45
C ARG A 30 -12.24 -84.59 -28.22
N GLN A 31 -12.38 -85.25 -27.08
CA GLN A 31 -11.66 -84.90 -25.86
C GLN A 31 -10.21 -85.36 -25.93
N THR A 32 -9.92 -86.52 -26.54
CA THR A 32 -8.56 -86.94 -26.86
C THR A 32 -7.88 -85.97 -27.82
N ASP A 33 -8.59 -85.50 -28.85
CA ASP A 33 -8.07 -84.51 -29.78
C ASP A 33 -7.78 -83.18 -29.06
N SER A 34 -8.67 -82.68 -28.20
CA SER A 34 -8.42 -81.46 -27.41
C SER A 34 -7.24 -81.61 -26.43
N VAL A 35 -7.05 -82.78 -25.83
CA VAL A 35 -5.90 -83.04 -24.94
C VAL A 35 -4.60 -83.08 -25.75
N LEU A 36 -4.61 -83.68 -26.95
CA LEU A 36 -3.47 -83.68 -27.86
C LEU A 36 -3.13 -82.26 -28.36
N GLU A 37 -4.14 -81.46 -28.65
CA GLU A 37 -3.99 -80.07 -29.10
C GLU A 37 -3.43 -79.18 -27.98
N LEU A 38 -3.95 -79.34 -26.75
CA LEU A 38 -3.43 -78.67 -25.56
C LEU A 38 -2.00 -79.09 -25.23
N LYS A 39 -1.67 -80.39 -25.36
CA LYS A 39 -0.32 -80.89 -25.16
C LYS A 39 0.66 -80.29 -26.17
N ALA A 40 0.28 -80.23 -27.45
CA ALA A 40 1.09 -79.62 -28.50
C ALA A 40 1.28 -78.09 -28.29
N ALA A 41 0.25 -77.41 -27.77
CA ALA A 41 0.33 -76.00 -27.39
C ALA A 41 1.19 -75.77 -26.13
N ALA A 42 1.13 -76.68 -25.16
CA ALA A 42 1.93 -76.64 -23.93
C ALA A 42 3.43 -76.86 -24.19
N GLU A 43 3.78 -77.76 -25.12
CA GLU A 43 5.16 -78.01 -25.53
C GLU A 43 5.78 -76.85 -26.33
N ASN A 44 4.95 -75.96 -26.90
CA ASN A 44 5.38 -74.81 -27.70
C ASN A 44 4.91 -73.47 -27.12
N LEU A 45 4.96 -73.27 -25.79
CA LEU A 45 4.74 -71.94 -25.23
C LEU A 45 5.95 -71.03 -25.56
N PRO A 46 5.78 -69.97 -26.38
CA PRO A 46 6.78 -68.90 -26.43
C PRO A 46 6.79 -68.18 -25.07
N VAL A 47 7.98 -68.03 -24.49
CA VAL A 47 8.16 -67.27 -23.25
C VAL A 47 7.68 -65.83 -23.46
N PRO A 48 6.85 -65.25 -22.57
CA PRO A 48 6.44 -63.85 -22.67
C PRO A 48 7.67 -62.94 -22.68
N ALA A 49 7.76 -62.05 -23.68
CA ALA A 49 8.96 -61.24 -23.92
C ALA A 49 9.23 -60.15 -22.87
N GLU A 50 8.34 -59.96 -21.88
CA GLU A 50 8.42 -58.87 -20.91
C GLU A 50 7.99 -59.36 -19.52
N LEU A 51 8.87 -60.14 -18.87
CA LEU A 51 8.90 -60.21 -17.41
C LEU A 51 10.32 -59.85 -16.94
N PRO A 52 10.49 -58.83 -16.08
CA PRO A 52 11.79 -58.42 -15.61
C PRO A 52 12.23 -59.38 -14.50
N ILE A 53 13.16 -60.28 -14.81
CA ILE A 53 13.85 -61.08 -13.80
C ILE A 53 15.34 -61.05 -14.11
N GLU A 54 15.99 -59.94 -13.71
CA GLU A 54 17.32 -60.05 -13.13
C GLU A 54 17.16 -60.80 -11.80
N ASP A 55 18.06 -61.76 -11.56
CA ASP A 55 18.07 -62.71 -10.45
C ASP A 55 16.98 -63.79 -10.46
N LEU A 56 17.33 -64.93 -11.08
CA LEU A 56 17.24 -66.27 -10.48
C LEU A 56 17.97 -67.29 -11.38
N CYS A 57 19.30 -67.13 -11.52
CA CYS A 57 20.20 -68.17 -12.05
C CYS A 57 20.38 -69.34 -11.05
N SER A 58 19.33 -69.76 -10.36
CA SER A 58 19.41 -70.79 -9.31
C SER A 58 18.19 -71.71 -9.29
N LEU A 59 17.59 -71.96 -10.44
CA LEU A 59 16.84 -73.19 -10.67
C LEU A 59 17.45 -73.86 -11.87
N THR A 60 18.59 -74.51 -11.60
CA THR A 60 19.10 -75.59 -12.43
C THR A 60 17.92 -76.43 -12.88
N SER A 61 17.79 -76.61 -14.18
CA SER A 61 16.99 -77.65 -14.79
C SER A 61 17.37 -78.97 -14.13
N GLN A 62 16.67 -79.35 -13.06
CA GLN A 62 16.53 -80.76 -12.71
C GLN A 62 15.56 -81.33 -13.73
N SER A 63 16.04 -81.48 -14.96
CA SER A 63 15.73 -82.69 -15.69
C SER A 63 16.24 -83.79 -14.77
N LEU A 64 15.35 -84.40 -13.99
CA LEU A 64 15.57 -85.77 -13.55
C LEU A 64 15.96 -86.51 -14.83
N PRO A 65 17.21 -87.00 -14.96
CA PRO A 65 17.43 -88.03 -15.93
C PRO A 65 16.57 -89.16 -15.38
N ILE A 66 15.40 -89.38 -15.98
CA ILE A 66 14.87 -90.73 -16.00
C ILE A 66 15.90 -91.46 -16.85
N ALA A 67 16.97 -91.89 -16.19
CA ALA A 67 17.72 -93.03 -16.61
C ALA A 67 16.68 -94.15 -16.63
N GLN A 68 16.00 -94.30 -17.77
CA GLN A 68 15.60 -95.63 -18.20
C GLN A 68 16.92 -96.36 -18.49
N THR A 69 17.67 -96.68 -17.44
CA THR A 69 18.44 -97.92 -17.42
C THR A 69 17.40 -99.04 -17.39
N SER A 70 16.70 -99.21 -18.52
CA SER A 70 16.28 -100.54 -18.93
C SER A 70 17.58 -101.22 -19.37
N ILE A 71 18.40 -101.59 -18.39
CA ILE A 71 19.28 -102.73 -18.55
C ILE A 71 18.29 -103.85 -18.83
N VAL A 72 18.35 -104.42 -20.04
CA VAL A 72 17.64 -105.65 -20.36
C VAL A 72 18.01 -106.64 -19.26
N PRO A 73 17.10 -107.00 -18.34
CA PRO A 73 17.46 -107.96 -17.32
C PRO A 73 17.58 -109.31 -18.01
N GLU A 74 18.66 -110.02 -17.73
CA GLU A 74 18.94 -111.37 -18.25
C GLU A 74 17.88 -112.40 -17.82
N SER A 75 16.91 -112.01 -16.97
CA SER A 75 15.75 -112.82 -16.60
C SER A 75 14.49 -111.96 -16.41
N THR A 76 13.39 -112.38 -17.05
CA THR A 76 12.04 -111.84 -16.88
C THR A 76 11.44 -112.11 -15.48
N GLU A 77 12.02 -113.02 -14.69
CA GLU A 77 11.51 -113.36 -13.36
C GLU A 77 11.76 -112.25 -12.33
N ASP A 78 12.89 -111.54 -12.38
CA ASP A 78 13.24 -110.54 -11.36
C ASP A 78 12.38 -109.27 -11.44
N ILE A 79 11.92 -108.89 -12.64
CA ILE A 79 10.99 -107.76 -12.81
C ILE A 79 9.64 -108.10 -12.18
N LEU A 80 9.15 -109.32 -12.44
CA LEU A 80 7.90 -109.80 -11.86
C LEU A 80 8.03 -109.88 -10.34
N LEU A 81 9.16 -110.40 -9.83
CA LEU A 81 9.43 -110.49 -8.40
C LEU A 81 9.45 -109.11 -7.73
N ASN A 82 10.09 -108.11 -8.34
CA ASN A 82 10.08 -106.73 -7.83
C ASN A 82 8.69 -106.09 -7.90
N GLY A 83 7.90 -106.37 -8.94
CA GLY A 83 6.48 -106.00 -8.99
C GLY A 83 5.67 -106.63 -7.86
N PHE A 84 5.87 -107.92 -7.57
CA PHE A 84 5.23 -108.63 -6.45
C PHE A 84 5.67 -108.08 -5.07
N ILE A 85 6.90 -107.58 -4.96
CA ILE A 85 7.42 -106.97 -3.73
C ILE A 85 6.84 -105.57 -3.52
N SER A 86 6.79 -104.73 -4.55
CA SER A 86 6.19 -103.38 -4.47
C SER A 86 4.70 -103.41 -4.16
N LEU A 87 4.03 -104.52 -4.47
CA LEU A 87 2.62 -104.78 -4.14
C LEU A 87 2.43 -105.45 -2.76
N GLU A 88 3.49 -105.58 -1.95
CA GLU A 88 3.48 -106.22 -0.62
C GLU A 88 2.94 -107.66 -0.60
N MET A 89 3.20 -108.47 -1.63
CA MET A 89 2.68 -109.84 -1.71
C MET A 89 3.76 -110.88 -2.02
N LYS A 90 4.70 -111.08 -1.10
CA LYS A 90 5.74 -112.13 -1.22
C LYS A 90 5.21 -113.58 -1.16
N GLU A 91 3.96 -113.83 -0.75
CA GLU A 91 3.48 -115.20 -0.45
C GLU A 91 2.20 -115.66 -1.19
N ALA A 92 1.60 -114.86 -2.08
CA ALA A 92 0.39 -115.26 -2.79
C ALA A 92 0.72 -115.92 -4.15
N LYS A 93 0.65 -117.25 -4.23
CA LYS A 93 0.68 -117.98 -5.52
C LYS A 93 -0.66 -117.82 -6.22
N ILE A 94 -0.66 -117.32 -7.45
CA ILE A 94 -1.85 -117.23 -8.30
C ILE A 94 -2.11 -118.61 -8.88
N GLU A 95 -3.04 -119.36 -8.28
CA GLU A 95 -3.31 -120.75 -8.67
C GLU A 95 -4.59 -120.89 -9.51
N THR A 96 -5.39 -119.82 -9.63
CA THR A 96 -6.66 -119.82 -10.40
C THR A 96 -6.77 -118.61 -11.32
N ALA A 97 -7.36 -118.78 -12.51
CA ALA A 97 -7.56 -117.68 -13.47
C ALA A 97 -8.36 -116.50 -12.88
N GLN A 98 -9.26 -116.75 -11.94
CA GLN A 98 -10.04 -115.72 -11.24
C GLN A 98 -9.17 -114.88 -10.27
N GLN A 99 -8.13 -115.49 -9.68
CA GLN A 99 -7.13 -114.78 -8.88
C GLN A 99 -6.23 -113.93 -9.78
N PHE A 100 -5.90 -114.42 -10.99
CA PHE A 100 -5.17 -113.64 -11.98
C PHE A 100 -5.95 -112.40 -12.47
N PHE A 101 -7.25 -112.54 -12.80
CA PHE A 101 -8.05 -111.39 -13.25
C PHE A 101 -8.29 -110.35 -12.14
N SER A 102 -8.46 -110.79 -10.90
CA SER A 102 -8.57 -109.86 -9.76
C SER A 102 -7.24 -109.19 -9.40
N TRP A 103 -6.11 -109.87 -9.59
CA TRP A 103 -4.78 -109.28 -9.52
C TRP A 103 -4.55 -108.25 -10.63
N PHE A 104 -4.84 -108.62 -11.88
CA PHE A 104 -4.68 -107.74 -13.03
C PHE A 104 -5.56 -106.49 -12.91
N ALA A 105 -6.80 -106.64 -12.42
CA ALA A 105 -7.69 -105.51 -12.14
C ALA A 105 -7.16 -104.60 -11.03
N LYS A 106 -6.50 -105.15 -9.99
CA LYS A 106 -5.84 -104.36 -8.93
C LYS A 106 -4.59 -103.64 -9.43
N LEU A 107 -3.77 -104.32 -10.22
CA LEU A 107 -2.58 -103.73 -10.84
C LEU A 107 -2.98 -102.60 -11.79
N GLN A 108 -4.01 -102.82 -12.60
CA GLN A 108 -4.53 -101.84 -13.54
C GLN A 108 -5.12 -100.62 -12.81
N THR A 109 -5.91 -100.83 -11.74
CA THR A 109 -6.41 -99.71 -10.93
C THR A 109 -5.31 -98.93 -10.20
N GLN A 110 -4.22 -99.58 -9.74
CA GLN A 110 -3.07 -98.87 -9.19
C GLN A 110 -2.27 -98.11 -10.25
N MET A 111 -2.05 -98.69 -11.42
CA MET A 111 -1.39 -97.98 -12.53
C MET A 111 -2.21 -96.77 -12.98
N ASP A 112 -3.53 -96.94 -13.10
CA ASP A 112 -4.45 -95.83 -13.43
C ASP A 112 -4.44 -94.76 -12.33
N GLN A 113 -4.38 -95.13 -11.04
CA GLN A 113 -4.24 -94.19 -9.93
C GLN A 113 -2.88 -93.48 -9.90
N ASP A 114 -1.78 -94.17 -10.18
CA ASP A 114 -0.43 -93.58 -10.22
C ASP A 114 -0.23 -92.64 -11.42
N GLU A 115 -0.92 -92.88 -12.54
CA GLU A 115 -0.99 -91.93 -13.64
C GLU A 115 -1.92 -90.75 -13.30
N GLU A 116 -3.12 -91.01 -12.76
CA GLU A 116 -4.11 -89.99 -12.42
C GLU A 116 -3.64 -89.06 -11.29
N THR A 117 -2.87 -89.56 -10.32
CA THR A 117 -2.31 -88.75 -9.21
C THR A 117 -1.39 -87.65 -9.69
N LYS A 118 -0.57 -87.89 -10.72
CA LYS A 118 0.31 -86.86 -11.31
C LYS A 118 -0.51 -85.74 -11.96
N TYR A 119 -1.56 -86.10 -12.69
CA TYR A 119 -2.47 -85.12 -13.31
C TYR A 119 -3.30 -84.38 -12.25
N ARG A 120 -3.76 -85.04 -11.18
CA ARG A 120 -4.43 -84.39 -10.04
C ARG A 120 -3.52 -83.38 -9.34
N GLN A 121 -2.28 -83.74 -9.04
CA GLN A 121 -1.32 -82.83 -8.42
C GLN A 121 -1.05 -81.60 -9.28
N MET A 122 -0.88 -81.78 -10.60
CA MET A 122 -0.71 -80.65 -11.53
C MET A 122 -1.97 -79.79 -11.61
N ARG A 123 -3.16 -80.39 -11.62
CA ARG A 123 -4.44 -79.65 -11.61
C ARG A 123 -4.58 -78.83 -10.33
N ASP A 124 -4.29 -79.41 -9.17
CA ASP A 124 -4.43 -78.74 -7.89
C ASP A 124 -3.37 -77.61 -7.74
N TYR A 125 -2.16 -77.82 -8.28
CA TYR A 125 -1.15 -76.76 -8.40
C TYR A 125 -1.62 -75.59 -9.29
N LEU A 126 -2.16 -75.89 -10.47
CA LEU A 126 -2.71 -74.87 -11.38
C LEU A 126 -3.92 -74.14 -10.77
N SER A 127 -4.78 -74.87 -10.04
CA SER A 127 -5.91 -74.29 -9.31
C SER A 127 -5.43 -73.32 -8.22
N GLY A 128 -4.42 -73.71 -7.44
CA GLY A 128 -3.84 -72.83 -6.42
C GLY A 128 -3.15 -71.59 -7.02
N PHE A 129 -2.51 -71.74 -8.18
CA PHE A 129 -1.93 -70.61 -8.90
C PHE A 129 -3.00 -69.67 -9.48
N GLN A 130 -4.11 -70.23 -9.98
CA GLN A 130 -5.26 -69.45 -10.41
C GLN A 130 -5.86 -68.64 -9.25
N GLU A 131 -6.08 -69.26 -8.08
CA GLU A 131 -6.60 -68.58 -6.89
C GLU A 131 -5.68 -67.43 -6.44
N GLN A 132 -4.36 -67.60 -6.52
CA GLN A 132 -3.39 -66.53 -6.23
C GLN A 132 -3.48 -65.39 -7.23
N CYS A 133 -3.58 -65.68 -8.53
CA CYS A 133 -3.79 -64.67 -9.56
C CYS A 133 -5.10 -63.91 -9.35
N ASP A 134 -6.19 -64.60 -8.99
CA ASP A 134 -7.49 -64.00 -8.69
C ASP A 134 -7.43 -63.10 -7.44
N ALA A 135 -6.67 -63.52 -6.41
CA ALA A 135 -6.43 -62.70 -5.21
C ALA A 135 -5.66 -61.41 -5.55
N ILE A 136 -4.57 -61.51 -6.31
CA ILE A 136 -3.78 -60.35 -6.75
C ILE A 136 -4.64 -59.42 -7.61
N LEU A 137 -5.44 -59.97 -8.52
CA LEU A 137 -6.32 -59.19 -9.39
C LEU A 137 -7.39 -58.46 -8.58
N ASN A 138 -7.93 -59.09 -7.54
CA ASN A 138 -8.84 -58.43 -6.58
C ASN A 138 -8.15 -57.31 -5.82
N ASP A 139 -6.92 -57.51 -5.33
CA ASP A 139 -6.15 -56.49 -4.62
C ASP A 139 -5.84 -55.29 -5.53
N VAL A 140 -5.44 -55.53 -6.78
CA VAL A 140 -5.19 -54.48 -7.78
C VAL A 140 -6.48 -53.71 -8.08
N ASN A 141 -7.61 -54.39 -8.25
CA ASN A 141 -8.91 -53.74 -8.45
C ASN A 141 -9.29 -52.88 -7.24
N SER A 142 -9.05 -53.37 -6.02
CA SER A 142 -9.32 -52.62 -4.80
C SER A 142 -8.43 -51.36 -4.71
N ALA A 143 -7.13 -51.49 -5.01
CA ALA A 143 -6.21 -50.37 -5.06
C ALA A 143 -6.62 -49.31 -6.10
N LEU A 144 -7.05 -49.75 -7.30
CA LEU A 144 -7.55 -48.85 -8.34
C LEU A 144 -8.81 -48.10 -7.89
N GLN A 145 -9.75 -48.77 -7.22
CA GLN A 145 -10.94 -48.12 -6.64
C GLN A 145 -10.56 -47.09 -5.56
N HIS A 146 -9.59 -47.40 -4.70
CA HIS A 146 -9.09 -46.45 -3.71
C HIS A 146 -8.43 -45.23 -4.36
N LEU A 147 -7.66 -45.43 -5.44
CA LEU A 147 -6.98 -44.35 -6.15
C LEU A 147 -7.98 -43.46 -6.90
N GLU A 148 -9.03 -44.04 -7.49
CA GLU A 148 -10.13 -43.29 -8.09
C GLU A 148 -10.91 -42.48 -7.04
N SER A 149 -11.17 -43.07 -5.87
CA SER A 149 -11.81 -42.37 -4.74
C SER A 149 -10.95 -41.21 -4.23
N LEU A 150 -9.64 -41.42 -4.08
CA LEU A 150 -8.69 -40.39 -3.68
C LEU A 150 -8.63 -39.25 -4.70
N GLN A 151 -8.61 -39.57 -6.01
CA GLN A 151 -8.65 -38.56 -7.06
C GLN A 151 -9.93 -37.72 -7.00
N LYS A 152 -11.10 -38.36 -6.77
CA LYS A 152 -12.38 -37.65 -6.61
C LYS A 152 -12.37 -36.74 -5.39
N GLN A 153 -11.85 -37.21 -4.25
CA GLN A 153 -11.73 -36.39 -3.04
C GLN A 153 -10.74 -35.23 -3.23
N TYR A 154 -9.61 -35.47 -3.88
CA TYR A 154 -8.62 -34.44 -4.18
C TYR A 154 -9.23 -33.34 -5.07
N LEU A 155 -9.92 -33.72 -6.15
CA LEU A 155 -10.62 -32.77 -7.01
C LEU A 155 -11.68 -31.98 -6.25
N PHE A 156 -12.47 -32.66 -5.40
CA PHE A 156 -13.48 -31.99 -4.57
C PHE A 156 -12.86 -30.96 -3.62
N VAL A 157 -11.79 -31.33 -2.90
CA VAL A 157 -11.09 -30.43 -1.99
C VAL A 157 -10.41 -29.30 -2.77
N SER A 158 -9.74 -29.59 -3.89
CA SER A 158 -9.07 -28.60 -4.71
C SER A 158 -10.05 -27.57 -5.27
N ASN A 159 -11.20 -28.00 -5.78
CA ASN A 159 -12.23 -27.07 -6.27
C ASN A 159 -12.79 -26.23 -5.13
N LYS A 160 -13.13 -26.86 -3.99
CA LYS A 160 -13.72 -26.16 -2.85
C LYS A 160 -12.73 -25.15 -2.24
N THR A 161 -11.48 -25.53 -2.06
CA THR A 161 -10.40 -24.64 -1.59
C THR A 161 -10.11 -23.54 -2.61
N GLY A 162 -10.13 -23.84 -3.91
CA GLY A 162 -9.97 -22.85 -4.97
C GLY A 162 -11.08 -21.79 -4.93
N THR A 163 -12.35 -22.20 -4.86
CA THR A 163 -13.49 -21.27 -4.74
C THR A 163 -13.45 -20.45 -3.45
N LEU A 164 -13.00 -21.05 -2.34
CA LEU A 164 -12.84 -20.33 -1.08
C LEU A 164 -11.72 -19.30 -1.18
N HIS A 165 -10.58 -19.67 -1.77
CA HIS A 165 -9.45 -18.76 -1.95
C HIS A 165 -9.83 -17.57 -2.84
N GLU A 166 -10.51 -17.81 -3.97
CA GLU A 166 -10.99 -16.75 -4.85
C GLU A 166 -11.99 -15.81 -4.15
N ALA A 167 -12.92 -16.36 -3.35
CA ALA A 167 -13.83 -15.57 -2.54
C ALA A 167 -13.09 -14.74 -1.47
N CYS A 168 -12.05 -15.30 -0.84
CA CYS A 168 -11.22 -14.58 0.13
C CYS A 168 -10.43 -13.45 -0.54
N GLU A 169 -9.81 -13.69 -1.69
CA GLU A 169 -9.08 -12.66 -2.45
C GLU A 169 -10.01 -11.52 -2.89
N GLN A 170 -11.21 -11.85 -3.36
CA GLN A 170 -12.22 -10.85 -3.71
C GLN A 170 -12.65 -10.03 -2.49
N LEU A 171 -12.86 -10.66 -1.34
CA LEU A 171 -13.18 -9.96 -0.09
C LEU A 171 -12.04 -9.06 0.39
N LEU A 172 -10.78 -9.51 0.27
CA LEU A 172 -9.61 -8.70 0.63
C LEU A 172 -9.48 -7.47 -0.28
N LYS A 173 -9.76 -7.64 -1.57
CA LYS A 173 -9.79 -6.53 -2.53
C LYS A 173 -10.87 -5.53 -2.19
N GLU A 174 -12.10 -5.99 -1.96
CA GLU A 174 -13.22 -5.12 -1.57
C GLU A 174 -12.94 -4.40 -0.24
N GLN A 175 -12.33 -5.10 0.73
CA GLN A 175 -11.90 -4.49 1.99
C GLN A 175 -10.89 -3.37 1.76
N SER A 176 -9.86 -3.59 0.91
CA SER A 176 -8.88 -2.56 0.58
C SER A 176 -9.54 -1.34 -0.08
N GLU A 177 -10.40 -1.57 -1.07
CA GLU A 177 -11.10 -0.48 -1.78
C GLU A 177 -12.01 0.32 -0.83
N LEU A 178 -12.69 -0.35 0.11
CA LEU A 178 -13.51 0.32 1.13
C LEU A 178 -12.68 1.13 2.12
N VAL A 179 -11.51 0.62 2.53
CA VAL A 179 -10.58 1.36 3.40
C VAL A 179 -10.07 2.61 2.67
N ASP A 180 -9.63 2.47 1.42
CA ASP A 180 -9.18 3.61 0.60
C ASP A 180 -10.29 4.65 0.43
N LEU A 181 -11.53 4.21 0.21
CA LEU A 181 -12.68 5.11 0.11
C LEU A 181 -12.96 5.82 1.44
N ALA A 182 -12.88 5.10 2.56
CA ALA A 182 -13.08 5.68 3.89
C ALA A 182 -12.01 6.73 4.21
N GLU A 183 -10.74 6.46 3.91
CA GLU A 183 -9.65 7.42 4.09
C GLU A 183 -9.83 8.66 3.21
N ASN A 184 -10.23 8.47 1.95
CA ASN A 184 -10.55 9.58 1.05
C ASN A 184 -11.71 10.44 1.58
N ILE A 185 -12.77 9.84 2.11
CA ILE A 185 -13.87 10.56 2.74
C ILE A 185 -13.37 11.32 3.96
N GLN A 186 -12.57 10.69 4.82
CA GLN A 186 -12.02 11.29 6.02
C GLN A 186 -11.11 12.50 5.72
N GLN A 187 -10.25 12.41 4.70
CA GLN A 187 -9.41 13.53 4.26
C GLN A 187 -10.23 14.70 3.73
N LYS A 188 -11.30 14.43 2.97
CA LYS A 188 -12.20 15.50 2.50
C LYS A 188 -12.92 16.15 3.67
N LEU A 189 -13.39 15.34 4.62
CA LEU A 189 -14.17 15.77 5.78
C LEU A 189 -13.30 16.51 6.82
N SER A 190 -12.00 16.23 6.90
CA SER A 190 -11.09 16.92 7.83
C SER A 190 -11.07 18.43 7.61
N TYR A 191 -11.11 18.92 6.36
CA TYR A 191 -11.21 20.36 6.08
C TYR A 191 -12.47 21.00 6.65
N PHE A 192 -13.59 20.28 6.67
CA PHE A 192 -14.85 20.76 7.23
C PHE A 192 -14.85 20.73 8.77
N ASN A 193 -14.27 19.67 9.37
CA ASN A 193 -14.14 19.54 10.82
C ASN A 193 -13.19 20.59 11.44
N GLU A 194 -12.18 21.01 10.69
CA GLU A 194 -11.27 22.08 11.13
C GLU A 194 -12.00 23.41 11.39
N LEU A 195 -13.19 23.62 10.81
CA LEU A 195 -14.01 24.82 11.08
C LEU A 195 -14.31 24.98 12.57
N GLU A 196 -14.76 23.91 13.24
CA GLU A 196 -15.10 23.96 14.65
C GLU A 196 -13.86 24.18 15.51
N THR A 197 -12.76 23.52 15.15
CA THR A 197 -11.46 23.66 15.83
C THR A 197 -10.92 25.09 15.72
N ILE A 198 -11.00 25.71 14.54
CA ILE A 198 -10.53 27.09 14.33
C ILE A 198 -11.48 28.08 15.02
N ASN A 199 -12.80 27.91 14.87
CA ASN A 199 -13.77 28.81 15.47
C ASN A 199 -13.70 28.80 17.02
N THR A 200 -13.53 27.63 17.64
CA THR A 200 -13.36 27.53 19.10
C THR A 200 -12.10 28.23 19.58
N LYS A 201 -10.96 28.05 18.87
CA LYS A 201 -9.71 28.76 19.18
C LYS A 201 -9.85 30.28 19.02
N LEU A 202 -10.51 30.75 17.96
CA LEU A 202 -10.72 32.18 17.70
C LEU A 202 -11.64 32.88 18.71
N ASN A 203 -12.61 32.15 19.27
CA ASN A 203 -13.51 32.71 20.29
C ASN A 203 -12.92 32.62 21.71
N SER A 204 -11.73 32.06 21.89
CA SER A 204 -11.09 31.97 23.21
C SER A 204 -10.59 33.35 23.67
N PRO A 205 -10.99 33.83 24.86
CA PRO A 205 -10.52 35.11 25.39
C PRO A 205 -9.02 35.11 25.74
N ALA A 206 -8.41 33.93 25.85
CA ALA A 206 -6.98 33.77 26.10
C ALA A 206 -6.14 33.76 24.81
N LEU A 207 -6.77 33.88 23.63
CA LEU A 207 -6.05 33.88 22.37
C LEU A 207 -5.19 35.13 22.24
N SER A 208 -3.88 34.92 22.08
CA SER A 208 -2.93 35.97 21.71
C SER A 208 -2.47 35.77 20.27
N VAL A 209 -2.49 36.84 19.47
CA VAL A 209 -1.97 36.82 18.09
C VAL A 209 -0.46 36.58 18.04
N ASN A 210 0.24 36.77 19.17
CA ASN A 210 1.67 36.49 19.32
C ASN A 210 1.96 35.05 19.76
N SER A 211 0.92 34.23 19.99
CA SER A 211 1.13 32.82 20.35
C SER A 211 1.70 32.05 19.17
N GLU A 212 2.60 31.10 19.45
CA GLU A 212 3.24 30.26 18.43
C GLU A 212 2.21 29.47 17.60
N GLY A 213 1.05 29.16 18.17
CA GLY A 213 -0.03 28.44 17.50
C GLY A 213 -0.93 29.29 16.60
N PHE A 214 -0.82 30.62 16.61
CA PHE A 214 -1.71 31.49 15.82
C PHE A 214 -1.38 31.45 14.33
N ILE A 215 -0.10 31.52 13.96
CA ILE A 215 0.34 31.49 12.54
C ILE A 215 -0.02 30.14 11.87
N PRO A 216 0.24 28.96 12.49
CA PRO A 216 -0.21 27.69 11.93
C PRO A 216 -1.73 27.58 11.80
N MET A 217 -2.49 28.15 12.74
CA MET A 217 -3.96 28.20 12.65
C MET A 217 -4.41 29.02 11.45
N LEU A 218 -3.80 30.18 11.20
CA LEU A 218 -4.08 31.01 10.02
C LEU A 218 -3.76 30.26 8.71
N ALA A 219 -2.60 29.59 8.64
CA ALA A 219 -2.24 28.80 7.47
C ALA A 219 -3.27 27.70 7.18
N LYS A 220 -3.69 26.94 8.21
CA LYS A 220 -4.77 25.96 8.09
C LYS A 220 -6.09 26.58 7.64
N LEU A 221 -6.43 27.77 8.14
CA LEU A 221 -7.64 28.49 7.75
C LEU A 221 -7.61 28.89 6.28
N ASP A 222 -6.47 29.41 5.80
CA ASP A 222 -6.26 29.78 4.40
C ASP A 222 -6.34 28.54 3.48
N ASP A 223 -5.76 27.41 3.91
CA ASP A 223 -5.82 26.13 3.20
C ASP A 223 -7.26 25.59 3.12
N CYS A 224 -8.01 25.63 4.22
CA CYS A 224 -9.43 25.25 4.25
C CYS A 224 -10.27 26.13 3.31
N ILE A 225 -10.05 27.45 3.31
CA ILE A 225 -10.75 28.36 2.39
C ILE A 225 -10.42 28.01 0.94
N THR A 226 -9.14 27.80 0.63
CA THR A 226 -8.68 27.46 -0.73
C THR A 226 -9.28 26.14 -1.21
N TYR A 227 -9.21 25.10 -0.37
CA TYR A 227 -9.75 23.78 -0.67
C TYR A 227 -11.27 23.81 -0.89
N ILE A 228 -12.00 24.51 -0.01
CA ILE A 228 -13.45 24.62 -0.13
C ILE A 228 -13.76 25.38 -1.42
N SER A 229 -13.10 26.52 -1.69
CA SER A 229 -13.29 27.30 -2.91
C SER A 229 -13.03 26.56 -4.21
N SER A 230 -12.11 25.59 -4.22
CA SER A 230 -11.87 24.75 -5.40
C SER A 230 -12.90 23.63 -5.59
N HIS A 231 -13.82 23.41 -4.65
CA HIS A 231 -14.86 22.38 -4.73
C HIS A 231 -16.29 22.92 -4.56
N PRO A 232 -16.81 23.72 -5.52
CA PRO A 232 -18.18 24.25 -5.45
C PRO A 232 -19.30 23.20 -5.54
N ASN A 233 -18.96 21.98 -5.96
CA ASN A 233 -19.92 20.89 -6.18
C ASN A 233 -20.47 20.28 -4.87
N PHE A 234 -19.89 20.59 -3.71
CA PHE A 234 -20.40 20.09 -2.44
C PHE A 234 -21.70 20.80 -2.03
N LYS A 235 -22.67 20.03 -1.54
CA LYS A 235 -24.01 20.53 -1.19
C LYS A 235 -23.99 21.74 -0.24
N ASP A 236 -23.21 21.67 0.83
CA ASP A 236 -23.14 22.71 1.87
C ASP A 236 -21.93 23.64 1.71
N TYR A 237 -21.22 23.57 0.56
CA TYR A 237 -20.09 24.45 0.22
C TYR A 237 -20.33 25.93 0.57
N PRO A 238 -21.42 26.59 0.13
CA PRO A 238 -21.57 28.03 0.34
C PRO A 238 -21.70 28.39 1.83
N VAL A 239 -22.30 27.51 2.64
CA VAL A 239 -22.46 27.73 4.09
C VAL A 239 -21.12 27.62 4.79
N TYR A 240 -20.32 26.59 4.46
CA TYR A 240 -18.99 26.42 5.04
C TYR A 240 -18.05 27.55 4.61
N LEU A 241 -18.04 27.91 3.33
CA LEU A 241 -17.23 29.02 2.84
C LEU A 241 -17.54 30.31 3.60
N LEU A 242 -18.82 30.64 3.79
CA LEU A 242 -19.23 31.82 4.54
C LEU A 242 -18.71 31.78 5.98
N LYS A 243 -18.83 30.63 6.67
CA LYS A 243 -18.32 30.47 8.05
C LYS A 243 -16.80 30.57 8.13
N PHE A 244 -16.07 30.02 7.17
CA PHE A 244 -14.61 30.17 7.10
C PHE A 244 -14.20 31.62 6.84
N LYS A 245 -14.89 32.32 5.92
CA LYS A 245 -14.68 33.75 5.70
C LYS A 245 -14.97 34.59 6.95
N GLN A 246 -15.99 34.24 7.74
CA GLN A 246 -16.23 34.87 9.04
C GLN A 246 -15.10 34.61 10.04
N CYS A 247 -14.56 33.39 10.09
CA CYS A 247 -13.40 33.07 10.92
C CYS A 247 -12.17 33.90 10.49
N LEU A 248 -11.95 34.02 9.18
CA LEU A 248 -10.89 34.86 8.63
C LEU A 248 -11.07 36.32 9.05
N SER A 249 -12.25 36.91 8.84
CA SER A 249 -12.51 38.29 9.25
C SER A 249 -12.28 38.52 10.75
N LYS A 250 -12.64 37.56 11.61
CA LYS A 250 -12.34 37.63 13.05
C LYS A 250 -10.83 37.60 13.32
N ALA A 251 -10.09 36.68 12.69
CA ALA A 251 -8.66 36.57 12.87
C ALA A 251 -7.94 37.85 12.40
N LEU A 252 -8.32 38.37 11.23
CA LEU A 252 -7.81 39.65 10.70
C LEU A 252 -8.12 40.82 11.64
N HIS A 253 -9.32 40.86 12.22
CA HIS A 253 -9.68 41.89 13.19
C HIS A 253 -8.80 41.83 14.45
N LEU A 254 -8.49 40.64 14.98
CA LEU A 254 -7.58 40.50 16.12
C LEU A 254 -6.17 41.01 15.77
N MET A 255 -5.66 40.67 14.58
CA MET A 255 -4.36 41.14 14.09
C MET A 255 -4.34 42.66 13.92
N LYS A 256 -5.40 43.23 13.32
CA LYS A 256 -5.58 44.67 13.15
C LYS A 256 -5.55 45.36 14.50
N THR A 257 -6.42 44.95 15.42
CA THR A 257 -6.58 45.55 16.73
C THR A 257 -5.27 45.49 17.52
N TYR A 258 -4.56 44.35 17.49
CA TYR A 258 -3.27 44.25 18.16
C TYR A 258 -2.21 45.22 17.59
N THR A 259 -2.07 45.26 16.27
CA THR A 259 -1.06 46.09 15.59
C THR A 259 -1.37 47.58 15.75
N VAL A 260 -2.61 47.97 15.46
CA VAL A 260 -3.10 49.36 15.59
C VAL A 260 -3.00 49.84 17.03
N ASN A 261 -3.44 49.06 18.01
CA ASN A 261 -3.33 49.45 19.42
C ASN A 261 -1.87 49.58 19.84
N THR A 262 -0.97 48.73 19.35
CA THR A 262 0.46 48.85 19.65
C THR A 262 1.01 50.18 19.14
N LEU A 263 0.73 50.53 17.87
CA LEU A 263 1.19 51.79 17.27
C LEU A 263 0.58 53.02 17.96
N GLN A 264 -0.75 53.05 18.13
CA GLN A 264 -1.45 54.16 18.75
C GLN A 264 -1.06 54.35 20.22
N ASN A 265 -0.86 53.27 20.98
CA ASN A 265 -0.42 53.37 22.37
C ASN A 265 0.99 53.96 22.47
N LEU A 266 1.90 53.62 21.55
CA LEU A 266 3.25 54.22 21.51
C LEU A 266 3.17 55.72 21.25
N THR A 267 2.38 56.13 20.25
CA THR A 267 2.15 57.55 19.95
C THR A 267 1.56 58.30 21.14
N ASN A 268 0.51 57.75 21.76
CA ASN A 268 -0.14 58.37 22.92
C ASN A 268 0.81 58.51 24.12
N GLN A 269 1.69 57.53 24.36
CA GLN A 269 2.70 57.61 25.42
C GLN A 269 3.73 58.72 25.16
N LEU A 270 4.09 58.95 23.89
CA LEU A 270 5.03 60.00 23.50
C LEU A 270 4.38 61.39 23.55
N LEU A 271 3.10 61.51 23.20
CA LEU A 271 2.35 62.77 23.20
C LEU A 271 1.95 63.25 24.61
N ARG A 272 1.68 62.34 25.56
CA ARG A 272 1.24 62.69 26.93
C ARG A 272 2.34 63.22 27.85
N ARG A 273 3.53 63.55 27.34
CA ARG A 273 4.65 64.00 28.16
C ARG A 273 4.43 65.43 28.68
N ASP A 274 4.82 65.66 29.94
CA ASP A 274 4.63 66.92 30.67
C ASP A 274 5.24 68.15 29.95
N PRO A 275 4.54 69.29 29.92
CA PRO A 275 5.03 70.56 29.38
C PRO A 275 6.17 71.21 30.20
N SER A 276 6.58 70.58 31.31
CA SER A 276 7.64 71.09 32.19
C SER A 276 9.05 70.62 31.81
N SER A 277 9.20 69.60 30.95
CA SER A 277 10.49 69.26 30.35
C SER A 277 10.59 69.94 28.99
N VAL A 278 11.25 71.09 28.89
CA VAL A 278 11.60 71.70 27.60
C VAL A 278 12.62 70.78 26.93
N PRO A 279 12.26 69.99 25.90
CA PRO A 279 13.26 69.23 25.17
C PRO A 279 13.86 70.18 24.15
N ASN A 280 15.18 70.18 23.96
CA ASN A 280 15.71 70.55 22.65
C ASN A 280 15.01 69.67 21.61
N ALA A 281 14.60 70.23 20.46
CA ALA A 281 13.90 69.51 19.40
C ALA A 281 14.62 68.20 19.01
N ASP A 282 15.96 68.21 18.99
CA ASP A 282 16.80 67.03 18.72
C ASP A 282 16.59 65.85 19.69
N ASN A 283 16.33 66.14 20.97
CA ASN A 283 16.05 65.12 21.97
C ASN A 283 14.67 64.48 21.77
N ALA A 284 13.72 65.19 21.16
CA ALA A 284 12.39 64.68 20.88
C ALA A 284 12.40 63.71 19.70
N PHE A 285 13.03 64.08 18.57
CA PHE A 285 13.17 63.20 17.40
C PHE A 285 13.87 61.88 17.75
N THR A 286 15.02 61.97 18.42
CA THR A 286 15.78 60.78 18.85
C THR A 286 14.91 59.84 19.69
N LEU A 287 14.12 60.39 20.62
CA LEU A 287 13.23 59.60 21.46
C LEU A 287 12.12 58.92 20.63
N PHE A 288 11.51 59.62 19.68
CA PHE A 288 10.46 59.07 18.81
C PHE A 288 10.98 57.87 18.01
N TYR A 289 12.15 58.00 17.39
CA TYR A 289 12.76 56.92 16.61
C TYR A 289 13.14 55.73 17.49
N VAL A 290 13.85 55.96 18.60
CA VAL A 290 14.30 54.87 19.50
C VAL A 290 13.11 54.08 20.06
N LYS A 291 12.02 54.76 20.44
CA LYS A 291 10.84 54.10 21.01
C LYS A 291 10.08 53.26 19.98
N PHE A 292 9.93 53.76 18.75
CA PHE A 292 9.31 52.99 17.66
C PHE A 292 10.18 51.80 17.24
N ARG A 293 11.49 52.01 17.05
CA ARG A 293 12.49 50.96 16.76
C ARG A 293 12.45 49.82 17.78
N THR A 294 12.37 50.16 19.07
CA THR A 294 12.29 49.17 20.15
C THR A 294 10.98 48.36 20.12
N ALA A 295 9.89 48.93 19.58
CA ALA A 295 8.60 48.27 19.50
C ALA A 295 8.38 47.49 18.19
N ALA A 296 9.13 47.81 17.12
CA ALA A 296 9.00 47.17 15.82
C ALA A 296 9.01 45.64 15.86
N PRO A 297 9.93 44.97 16.60
CA PRO A 297 10.00 43.50 16.63
C PRO A 297 8.71 42.84 17.16
N LYS A 298 7.89 43.55 17.95
CA LYS A 298 6.66 43.00 18.53
C LYS A 298 5.57 42.77 17.50
N VAL A 299 5.55 43.56 16.44
CA VAL A 299 4.53 43.51 15.38
C VAL A 299 5.10 43.03 14.05
N ARG A 300 6.42 43.09 13.86
CA ARG A 300 7.10 42.75 12.61
C ARG A 300 6.74 41.35 12.09
N THR A 301 6.83 40.32 12.93
CA THR A 301 6.48 38.95 12.51
C THR A 301 5.04 38.86 12.02
N LEU A 302 4.12 39.60 12.63
CA LEU A 302 2.72 39.62 12.23
C LEU A 302 2.53 40.34 10.89
N ILE A 303 3.21 41.48 10.71
CA ILE A 303 3.18 42.26 9.47
C ILE A 303 3.76 41.45 8.31
N GLU A 304 4.90 40.78 8.50
CA GLU A 304 5.50 39.89 7.50
C GLU A 304 4.52 38.78 7.07
N GLN A 305 3.79 38.20 8.03
CA GLN A 305 2.74 37.20 7.75
C GLN A 305 1.55 37.77 6.97
N ILE A 306 1.20 39.05 7.17
CA ILE A 306 0.16 39.75 6.41
C ILE A 306 0.66 40.04 4.98
N GLU A 307 1.88 40.56 4.84
CA GLU A 307 2.51 40.87 3.55
C GLU A 307 2.67 39.64 2.65
N GLN A 308 3.00 38.49 3.22
CA GLN A 308 3.10 37.22 2.49
C GLN A 308 1.73 36.74 1.98
N ARG A 309 0.66 36.94 2.76
CA ARG A 309 -0.69 36.47 2.42
C ARG A 309 -1.48 37.44 1.54
N SER A 310 -1.15 38.73 1.57
CA SER A 310 -1.84 39.78 0.80
C SER A 310 -1.76 39.60 -0.72
N GLU A 311 -0.78 38.83 -1.22
CA GLU A 311 -0.67 38.53 -2.65
C GLU A 311 -1.75 37.55 -3.14
N LYS A 312 -2.23 36.68 -2.26
CA LYS A 312 -3.16 35.59 -2.61
C LYS A 312 -4.60 35.90 -2.21
N ILE A 313 -4.78 36.62 -1.11
CA ILE A 313 -6.09 36.79 -0.46
C ILE A 313 -6.38 38.30 -0.29
N PRO A 314 -7.45 38.83 -0.91
CA PRO A 314 -7.73 40.28 -0.93
C PRO A 314 -8.04 40.85 0.47
N GLU A 315 -8.59 40.05 1.39
CA GLU A 315 -8.87 40.50 2.75
C GLU A 315 -7.58 40.87 3.52
N TYR A 316 -6.46 40.18 3.27
CA TYR A 316 -5.17 40.56 3.85
C TYR A 316 -4.59 41.82 3.20
N GLN A 317 -4.86 42.07 1.91
CA GLN A 317 -4.45 43.30 1.24
C GLN A 317 -5.17 44.52 1.84
N GLN A 318 -6.46 44.39 2.15
CA GLN A 318 -7.20 45.44 2.85
C GLN A 318 -6.65 45.69 4.26
N LEU A 319 -6.37 44.61 5.01
CA LEU A 319 -5.75 44.72 6.33
C LEU A 319 -4.38 45.41 6.27
N LEU A 320 -3.53 45.05 5.30
CA LEU A 320 -2.21 45.68 5.11
C LEU A 320 -2.35 47.17 4.83
N ASN A 321 -3.32 47.55 3.99
CA ASN A 321 -3.62 48.95 3.70
C ASN A 321 -4.02 49.74 4.94
N ASP A 322 -4.86 49.15 5.80
CA ASP A 322 -5.28 49.76 7.06
C ASP A 322 -4.10 49.93 8.04
N ILE A 323 -3.21 48.94 8.12
CA ILE A 323 -2.01 49.00 8.97
C ILE A 323 -1.04 50.05 8.46
N HIS A 324 -0.81 50.13 7.15
CA HIS A 324 0.00 51.19 6.53
C HIS A 324 -0.57 52.57 6.87
N GLN A 325 -1.87 52.78 6.65
CA GLN A 325 -2.48 54.08 6.97
C GLN A 325 -2.35 54.42 8.45
N CYS A 326 -2.66 53.48 9.34
CA CYS A 326 -2.52 53.73 10.77
C CYS A 326 -1.08 54.08 11.17
N TYR A 327 -0.08 53.36 10.65
CA TYR A 327 1.33 53.66 10.89
C TYR A 327 1.69 55.08 10.44
N LEU A 328 1.34 55.43 9.20
CA LEU A 328 1.67 56.74 8.61
C LEU A 328 0.95 57.87 9.36
N ASP A 329 -0.33 57.70 9.71
CA ASP A 329 -1.09 58.65 10.53
C ASP A 329 -0.41 58.88 11.90
N GLN A 330 0.09 57.82 12.53
CA GLN A 330 0.81 57.92 13.80
C GLN A 330 2.14 58.66 13.64
N ARG A 331 2.87 58.43 12.55
CA ARG A 331 4.13 59.14 12.26
C ARG A 331 3.87 60.62 11.96
N GLU A 332 2.88 60.92 11.13
CA GLU A 332 2.48 62.29 10.82
C GLU A 332 2.12 63.08 12.07
N LEU A 333 1.33 62.47 12.97
CA LEU A 333 0.89 63.09 14.21
C LEU A 333 2.07 63.44 15.15
N LEU A 334 3.13 62.64 15.15
CA LEU A 334 4.32 62.86 15.99
C LEU A 334 5.28 63.88 15.35
N LEU A 335 5.51 63.77 14.05
CA LEU A 335 6.55 64.51 13.35
C LEU A 335 6.06 65.88 12.87
N GLY A 336 4.83 65.99 12.37
CA GLY A 336 4.31 67.22 11.76
C GLY A 336 4.49 68.47 12.62
N PRO A 337 4.03 68.48 13.89
CA PRO A 337 4.22 69.62 14.79
C PRO A 337 5.70 69.90 15.09
N SER A 338 6.51 68.86 15.29
CA SER A 338 7.93 68.96 15.62
C SER A 338 8.75 69.54 14.46
N ILE A 339 8.45 69.10 13.23
CA ILE A 339 9.05 69.62 11.99
C ILE A 339 8.65 71.07 11.80
N THR A 340 7.36 71.41 11.94
CA THR A 340 6.88 72.79 11.79
C THR A 340 7.56 73.73 12.79
N CYS A 341 7.72 73.30 14.04
CA CYS A 341 8.45 74.07 15.07
C CYS A 341 9.91 74.28 14.69
N THR A 342 10.62 73.20 14.33
CA THR A 342 12.04 73.25 13.96
C THR A 342 12.29 74.13 12.73
N VAL A 343 11.45 74.02 11.71
CA VAL A 343 11.55 74.86 10.50
C VAL A 343 11.28 76.33 10.83
N THR A 344 10.33 76.63 11.71
CA THR A 344 10.06 77.99 12.19
C THR A 344 11.25 78.56 12.98
N GLU A 345 11.86 77.74 13.84
CA GLU A 345 13.06 78.10 14.60
C GLU A 345 14.24 78.39 13.68
N LEU A 346 14.54 77.51 12.72
CA LEU A 346 15.59 77.71 11.71
C LEU A 346 15.38 79.02 10.95
N THR A 347 14.14 79.33 10.58
CA THR A 347 13.77 80.58 9.91
C THR A 347 14.03 81.80 10.78
N SER A 348 13.69 81.72 12.07
CA SER A 348 13.92 82.82 13.01
C SER A 348 15.41 83.09 13.24
N GLN A 349 16.24 82.06 13.24
CA GLN A 349 17.69 82.15 13.46
C GLN A 349 18.44 82.66 12.22
N ASN A 350 18.04 82.22 11.02
CA ASN A 350 18.72 82.52 9.76
C ASN A 350 18.02 83.60 8.92
N ASN A 351 17.23 84.49 9.54
CA ASN A 351 16.38 85.47 8.85
C ASN A 351 17.15 86.50 7.97
N ARG A 352 18.49 86.54 8.09
CA ARG A 352 19.38 87.41 7.30
C ARG A 352 20.20 86.67 6.24
N ASP A 353 20.26 85.34 6.31
CA ASP A 353 21.05 84.50 5.39
C ASP A 353 20.15 83.42 4.79
N HIS A 354 19.55 83.76 3.65
CA HIS A 354 18.65 82.86 2.92
C HIS A 354 19.37 81.59 2.43
N CYS A 355 20.67 81.69 2.11
CA CYS A 355 21.47 80.57 1.63
C CYS A 355 21.72 79.56 2.76
N ALA A 356 22.11 80.03 3.95
CA ALA A 356 22.27 79.18 5.12
C ALA A 356 20.94 78.55 5.57
N LEU A 357 19.83 79.28 5.49
CA LEU A 357 18.50 78.75 5.80
C LEU A 357 18.09 77.62 4.86
N ILE A 358 18.28 77.79 3.55
CA ILE A 358 17.93 76.75 2.57
C ILE A 358 18.80 75.50 2.76
N ARG A 359 20.12 75.65 2.94
CA ARG A 359 21.02 74.51 3.22
C ARG A 359 20.62 73.76 4.49
N SER A 360 20.42 74.47 5.59
CA SER A 360 20.08 73.86 6.89
C SER A 360 18.69 73.21 6.87
N GLY A 361 17.70 73.84 6.27
CA GLY A 361 16.34 73.30 6.16
C GLY A 361 16.25 72.08 5.22
N CYS A 362 16.94 72.11 4.07
CA CYS A 362 17.02 70.95 3.18
C CYS A 362 17.78 69.78 3.82
N ALA A 363 18.93 70.04 4.45
CA ALA A 363 19.69 68.99 5.14
C ALA A 363 18.86 68.35 6.27
N PHE A 364 18.16 69.15 7.06
CA PHE A 364 17.24 68.67 8.10
C PHE A 364 16.14 67.77 7.52
N MET A 365 15.42 68.21 6.48
CA MET A 365 14.35 67.41 5.89
C MET A 365 14.87 66.13 5.23
N VAL A 366 16.04 66.15 4.59
CA VAL A 366 16.65 64.94 4.05
C VAL A 366 16.94 63.92 5.15
N HIS A 367 17.49 64.35 6.29
CA HIS A 367 17.71 63.45 7.42
C HIS A 367 16.40 62.87 7.97
N VAL A 368 15.36 63.69 8.11
CA VAL A 368 14.03 63.20 8.52
C VAL A 368 13.49 62.16 7.54
N CYS A 369 13.59 62.39 6.24
CA CYS A 369 13.14 61.43 5.22
C CYS A 369 13.95 60.12 5.28
N GLN A 370 15.27 60.20 5.45
CA GLN A 370 16.14 59.03 5.59
C GLN A 370 15.80 58.21 6.84
N ASP A 371 15.64 58.86 7.99
CA ASP A 371 15.32 58.21 9.25
C ASP A 371 13.94 57.56 9.21
N GLU A 372 12.93 58.22 8.61
CA GLU A 372 11.60 57.63 8.42
C GLU A 372 11.62 56.43 7.47
N HIS A 373 12.40 56.49 6.39
CA HIS A 373 12.54 55.37 5.48
C HIS A 373 13.20 54.17 6.17
N GLN A 374 14.27 54.41 6.95
CA GLN A 374 14.91 53.36 7.75
C GLN A 374 13.95 52.77 8.78
N LEU A 375 13.21 53.61 9.50
CA LEU A 375 12.24 53.15 10.49
C LEU A 375 11.12 52.33 9.84
N TYR A 376 10.61 52.76 8.69
CA TYR A 376 9.59 52.01 7.95
C TYR A 376 10.05 50.59 7.64
N ASN A 377 11.30 50.43 7.19
CA ASN A 377 11.91 49.11 6.88
C ASN A 377 12.13 48.22 8.13
N GLU A 378 12.03 48.77 9.33
CA GLU A 378 12.02 47.99 10.57
C GLU A 378 10.66 47.33 10.85
N PHE A 379 9.57 47.89 10.33
CA PHE A 379 8.22 47.36 10.48
C PHE A 379 7.75 46.54 9.29
N PHE A 380 8.05 47.01 8.07
CA PHE A 380 7.55 46.47 6.81
C PHE A 380 8.69 45.94 5.95
N THR A 381 8.42 44.92 5.13
CA THR A 381 9.41 44.37 4.20
C THR A 381 9.18 44.79 2.76
N LYS A 382 7.96 45.25 2.44
CA LYS A 382 7.58 45.68 1.09
C LYS A 382 7.51 47.21 1.01
N PRO A 383 7.98 47.84 -0.08
CA PRO A 383 7.83 49.27 -0.27
C PRO A 383 6.37 49.67 -0.51
N THR A 384 6.00 50.90 -0.15
CA THR A 384 4.66 51.45 -0.39
C THR A 384 4.73 52.90 -0.86
N SER A 385 3.93 53.26 -1.87
CA SER A 385 3.82 54.65 -2.36
C SER A 385 3.24 55.61 -1.32
N LYS A 386 2.52 55.08 -0.33
CA LYS A 386 1.94 55.89 0.77
C LYS A 386 3.02 56.50 1.67
N LEU A 387 4.19 55.88 1.74
CA LEU A 387 5.33 56.46 2.47
C LEU A 387 5.80 57.71 1.73
N ASP A 388 5.93 57.65 0.41
CA ASP A 388 6.32 58.79 -0.40
C ASP A 388 5.31 59.95 -0.25
N GLU A 389 4.00 59.64 -0.25
CA GLU A 389 2.93 60.63 0.01
C GLU A 389 3.09 61.30 1.39
N LEU A 390 3.43 60.54 2.45
CA LEU A 390 3.70 61.11 3.77
C LEU A 390 4.95 62.00 3.74
N LEU A 391 6.04 61.54 3.15
CA LEU A 391 7.30 62.29 3.08
C LEU A 391 7.12 63.60 2.31
N GLU A 392 6.36 63.57 1.21
CA GLU A 392 6.01 64.76 0.43
C GLU A 392 5.17 65.72 1.28
N LYS A 393 4.18 65.22 2.02
CA LYS A 393 3.35 66.02 2.94
C LYS A 393 4.18 66.68 4.04
N LEU A 394 5.15 65.98 4.63
CA LEU A 394 6.05 66.57 5.64
C LEU A 394 6.97 67.63 5.03
N CYS A 395 7.41 67.44 3.77
CA CYS A 395 8.19 68.44 3.04
C CYS A 395 7.41 69.71 2.70
N VAL A 396 6.07 69.66 2.62
CA VAL A 396 5.24 70.87 2.40
C VAL A 396 5.49 71.92 3.48
N SER A 397 5.73 71.52 4.74
CA SER A 397 6.06 72.46 5.81
C SER A 397 7.31 73.30 5.52
N LEU A 398 8.31 72.72 4.87
CA LEU A 398 9.51 73.44 4.44
C LEU A 398 9.21 74.35 3.24
N TYR A 399 8.43 73.84 2.28
CA TYR A 399 8.03 74.58 1.09
C TYR A 399 7.23 75.85 1.44
N ASP A 400 6.30 75.76 2.38
CA ASP A 400 5.46 76.88 2.82
C ASP A 400 6.28 78.01 3.46
N VAL A 401 7.45 77.68 4.02
CA VAL A 401 8.39 78.65 4.58
C VAL A 401 9.33 79.21 3.51
N PHE A 402 9.85 78.37 2.61
CA PHE A 402 10.78 78.81 1.57
C PHE A 402 10.11 79.62 0.47
N ARG A 403 8.89 79.26 0.07
CA ARG A 403 8.16 79.94 -0.99
C ARG A 403 8.03 81.45 -0.78
N PRO A 404 7.54 81.97 0.36
CA PRO A 404 7.46 83.41 0.58
C PRO A 404 8.86 84.04 0.60
N LEU A 405 9.88 83.39 1.18
CA LEU A 405 11.24 83.92 1.19
C LEU A 405 11.76 84.13 -0.23
N ILE A 406 11.67 83.11 -1.09
CA ILE A 406 12.14 83.15 -2.48
C ILE A 406 11.42 84.21 -3.30
N ILE A 407 10.09 84.34 -3.15
CA ILE A 407 9.29 85.33 -3.89
C ILE A 407 9.68 86.77 -3.53
N HIS A 408 10.12 87.01 -2.30
CA HIS A 408 10.51 88.35 -1.83
C HIS A 408 12.01 88.65 -2.04
N VAL A 409 12.82 87.73 -2.57
CA VAL A 409 14.21 88.01 -2.93
C VAL A 409 14.26 88.92 -4.15
N ILE A 410 14.84 90.12 -3.97
CA ILE A 410 14.94 91.14 -5.02
C ILE A 410 16.26 91.02 -5.81
N HIS A 411 17.29 90.42 -5.20
CA HIS A 411 18.63 90.30 -5.80
C HIS A 411 18.78 89.03 -6.64
N LEU A 412 19.04 89.18 -7.94
CA LEU A 412 19.23 88.07 -8.88
C LEU A 412 20.42 87.17 -8.50
N GLU A 413 21.48 87.75 -7.95
CA GLU A 413 22.67 87.01 -7.49
C GLU A 413 22.30 85.99 -6.41
N THR A 414 21.54 86.42 -5.39
CA THR A 414 21.02 85.54 -4.33
C THR A 414 20.13 84.45 -4.91
N LEU A 415 19.23 84.78 -5.84
CA LEU A 415 18.37 83.77 -6.47
C LEU A 415 19.19 82.73 -7.27
N SER A 416 20.24 83.16 -7.98
CA SER A 416 21.13 82.27 -8.71
C SER A 416 21.92 81.34 -7.79
N GLU A 417 22.36 81.85 -6.64
CA GLU A 417 23.04 81.05 -5.61
C GLU A 417 22.08 80.03 -4.98
N LEU A 418 20.84 80.43 -4.64
CA LEU A 418 19.81 79.52 -4.12
C LEU A 418 19.47 78.39 -5.10
N CYS A 419 19.35 78.72 -6.40
CA CYS A 419 19.18 77.70 -7.43
C CYS A 419 20.40 76.77 -7.53
N GLY A 420 21.61 77.30 -7.39
CA GLY A 420 22.85 76.53 -7.35
C GLY A 420 22.89 75.55 -6.18
N ILE A 421 22.49 75.98 -4.98
CA ILE A 421 22.40 75.15 -3.78
C ILE A 421 21.39 74.01 -3.99
N LEU A 422 20.17 74.33 -4.40
CA LEU A 422 19.12 73.31 -4.59
C LEU A 422 19.51 72.28 -5.66
N LYS A 423 20.14 72.72 -6.75
CA LYS A 423 20.50 71.83 -7.84
C LYS A 423 21.75 71.00 -7.54
N ASN A 424 22.83 71.63 -7.10
CA ASN A 424 24.15 71.00 -7.00
C ASN A 424 24.38 70.38 -5.62
N GLU A 425 23.98 71.05 -4.53
CA GLU A 425 24.24 70.56 -3.17
C GLU A 425 23.09 69.66 -2.64
N VAL A 426 21.84 69.94 -3.01
CA VAL A 426 20.69 69.17 -2.50
C VAL A 426 20.34 68.03 -3.45
N LEU A 427 20.07 68.30 -4.73
CA LEU A 427 19.70 67.25 -5.68
C LEU A 427 20.88 66.34 -6.07
N GLU A 428 22.01 66.88 -6.51
CA GLU A 428 23.10 66.03 -7.02
C GLU A 428 23.78 65.21 -5.91
N ASP A 429 24.14 65.81 -4.77
CA ASP A 429 24.80 65.07 -3.68
C ASP A 429 23.90 64.00 -3.02
N HIS A 430 22.61 64.27 -2.85
CA HIS A 430 21.72 63.31 -2.16
C HIS A 430 21.11 62.27 -3.11
N VAL A 431 20.90 62.57 -4.39
CA VAL A 431 20.45 61.55 -5.37
C VAL A 431 21.58 60.60 -5.74
N GLN A 432 22.82 61.09 -5.87
CA GLN A 432 23.97 60.22 -6.17
C GLN A 432 24.39 59.33 -4.99
N ASN A 433 24.24 59.79 -3.75
CA ASN A 433 24.56 59.00 -2.56
C ASN A 433 23.47 58.00 -2.15
N ASN A 434 22.18 58.30 -2.41
CA ASN A 434 21.06 57.39 -2.09
C ASN A 434 20.70 56.41 -3.23
N GLY A 435 21.36 56.51 -4.40
CA GLY A 435 21.17 55.60 -5.54
C GLY A 435 22.01 54.31 -5.50
N LYS A 436 22.62 53.96 -4.36
CA LYS A 436 23.41 52.74 -4.16
C LYS A 436 22.80 51.81 -3.14
#